data_AF-A0A534VP54-F1
#
_entry.id   AF-A0A534VP54-F1
#
_cell.length_a   1.000
_cell.length_b   1.000
_cell.length_c   1.000
_cell.angle_alpha   90.00
_cell.angle_beta   90.00
_cell.angle_gamma   90.00
#
_symmetry.space_group_name_H-M   'P 1'
#
loop_
_entity.id
_entity.type
_entity.pdbx_description
1 polymer ?
#
loop_
_entity_poly.entity_id
_entity_poly.type
_entity_poly.pdbx_seq_one_letter_code
_entity_poly.pdbx_strand_id
1 'polypeptide(L)' 'APRAPSGALVVAESGLRSAADVRRMTAAGAHAVLVGEAFMERPDPGAALAEWLRCP' A
#
# COMPACT_ATOMS: atom_id res chain seq x y z
N ALA A 1 2.30 -13.16 -4.88
CA ALA A 1 2.51 -13.95 -3.64
C ALA A 1 2.37 -15.46 -3.91
N PRO A 2 3.46 -16.16 -4.25
CA PRO A 2 3.41 -17.53 -4.80
C PRO A 2 3.02 -18.63 -3.80
N ARG A 3 2.97 -18.32 -2.49
CA ARG A 3 2.60 -19.29 -1.44
C ARG A 3 1.20 -19.10 -0.88
N ALA A 4 0.50 -18.03 -1.29
CA ALA A 4 -0.87 -17.80 -0.84
C ALA A 4 -1.82 -18.78 -1.57
N PRO A 5 -2.86 -19.29 -0.90
CA PRO A 5 -3.90 -20.05 -1.56
C PRO A 5 -4.53 -19.25 -2.71
N SER A 6 -5.00 -19.95 -3.74
CA SER A 6 -5.75 -19.31 -4.81
C SER A 6 -6.99 -18.60 -4.26
N GLY A 7 -7.24 -17.37 -4.70
CA GLY A 7 -8.37 -16.55 -4.26
C GLY A 7 -8.20 -15.88 -2.89
N ALA A 8 -7.07 -16.06 -2.20
CA ALA A 8 -6.82 -15.36 -0.95
C ALA A 8 -6.63 -13.84 -1.18
N LEU A 9 -7.21 -13.01 -0.31
CA LEU A 9 -6.93 -11.58 -0.27
C LEU A 9 -5.53 -11.34 0.32
N VAL A 10 -4.54 -11.24 -0.55
CA VAL A 10 -3.17 -10.85 -0.19
C VAL A 10 -3.11 -9.36 0.15
N VAL A 11 -2.76 -9.03 1.39
CA VAL A 11 -2.48 -7.67 1.87
C VAL A 11 -0.96 -7.52 2.03
N ALA A 12 -0.37 -6.49 1.42
CA ALA A 12 1.02 -6.15 1.67
C ALA A 12 1.12 -5.15 2.84
N GLU A 13 2.04 -5.42 3.75
CA GLU A 13 2.21 -4.67 5.00
C GLU A 13 3.68 -4.31 5.20
N SER A 14 3.93 -3.22 5.91
CA SER A 14 5.27 -2.71 6.25
C SER A 14 6.13 -2.29 5.04
N GLY A 15 7.06 -1.35 5.26
CA GLY A 15 8.02 -0.92 4.22
C GLY A 15 7.42 -0.12 3.04
N LEU A 16 6.19 0.37 3.17
CA LEU A 16 5.50 1.22 2.19
C LEU A 16 5.69 2.68 2.59
N ARG A 17 6.48 3.45 1.83
CA ARG A 17 6.74 4.87 2.11
C ARG A 17 6.24 5.81 1.02
N SER A 18 5.73 5.27 -0.08
CA SER A 18 5.27 6.04 -1.24
C SER A 18 4.21 5.31 -2.07
N ALA A 19 3.51 6.05 -2.94
CA ALA A 19 2.63 5.46 -3.96
C ALA A 19 3.38 4.52 -4.93
N ALA A 20 4.68 4.73 -5.14
CA ALA A 20 5.50 3.83 -5.96
C ALA A 20 5.68 2.46 -5.29
N ASP A 21 5.79 2.42 -3.96
CA ASP A 21 5.86 1.16 -3.22
C ASP A 21 4.55 0.38 -3.32
N VAL A 22 3.41 1.09 -3.27
CA VAL A 22 2.08 0.48 -3.48
C VAL A 22 2.01 -0.17 -4.86
N ARG A 23 2.36 0.57 -5.93
CA ARG A 23 2.39 0.01 -7.30
C ARG A 23 3.30 -1.22 -7.42
N ARG A 24 4.48 -1.17 -6.78
CA ARG A 24 5.40 -2.30 -6.72
C ARG A 24 4.77 -3.53 -6.06
N MET A 25 4.06 -3.35 -4.94
CA MET A 25 3.38 -4.46 -4.26
C MET A 25 2.19 -4.99 -5.04
N THR A 26 1.41 -4.11 -5.67
CA THR A 26 0.34 -4.53 -6.59
C THR A 26 0.89 -5.37 -7.75
N ALA A 27 2.01 -4.94 -8.36
CA ALA A 27 2.69 -5.71 -9.40
C ALA A 27 3.23 -7.07 -8.91
N ALA A 28 3.55 -7.19 -7.61
CA ALA A 28 3.94 -8.44 -6.96
C ALA A 28 2.75 -9.35 -6.57
N GLY A 29 1.51 -8.92 -6.87
CA GLY A 29 0.28 -9.66 -6.63
C GLY A 29 -0.36 -9.41 -5.26
N ALA A 30 -0.12 -8.24 -4.65
CA ALA A 30 -0.94 -7.76 -3.54
C ALA A 30 -2.25 -7.17 -4.05
N HIS A 31 -3.35 -7.45 -3.34
CA HIS A 31 -4.68 -6.93 -3.64
C HIS A 31 -4.99 -5.66 -2.84
N ALA A 32 -4.36 -5.52 -1.67
CA ALA A 32 -4.49 -4.37 -0.80
C ALA A 32 -3.17 -4.09 -0.08
N VAL A 33 -3.08 -2.91 0.53
CA VAL A 33 -1.95 -2.50 1.36
C VAL A 33 -2.42 -1.99 2.72
N LEU A 34 -1.61 -2.21 3.75
CA LEU A 34 -1.78 -1.59 5.07
C LEU A 34 -0.57 -0.70 5.36
N VAL A 35 -0.83 0.59 5.58
CA VAL A 35 0.20 1.61 5.77
C VAL A 35 -0.10 2.41 7.03
N GLY A 36 0.86 2.43 7.96
CA GLY A 36 0.80 3.22 9.19
C GLY A 36 1.79 4.37 9.18
N GLU A 37 3.06 4.07 9.50
CA GLU A 37 4.15 5.03 9.75
C GLU A 37 4.21 6.18 8.72
N ALA A 38 4.20 5.88 7.42
CA ALA A 38 4.31 6.88 6.36
C ALA A 38 3.20 7.95 6.37
N PHE A 39 2.02 7.63 6.91
CA PHE A 39 0.92 8.57 7.09
C PHE A 39 0.89 9.19 8.48
N MET A 40 1.22 8.42 9.53
CA MET A 40 1.18 8.91 10.92
C MET A 40 2.24 9.96 11.23
N GLU A 41 3.34 10.01 10.48
CA GLU A 41 4.37 11.06 10.58
C GLU A 41 3.93 12.40 9.97
N ARG A 42 2.79 12.45 9.27
CA ARG A 42 2.35 13.64 8.54
C ARG A 42 1.39 14.48 9.38
N PRO A 43 1.45 15.83 9.29
CA PRO A 43 0.50 16.70 9.99
C PRO A 43 -0.97 16.46 9.63
N ASP A 44 -1.23 16.07 8.37
CA ASP A 44 -2.54 15.66 7.88
C ASP A 44 -2.40 14.33 7.11
N PRO A 45 -2.64 13.18 7.78
CA PRO A 45 -2.61 11.87 7.15
C PRO A 45 -3.63 11.71 6.02
N GLY A 46 -4.79 12.37 6.12
CA GLY A 46 -5.85 12.31 5.12
C GLY A 46 -5.47 12.99 3.81
N ALA A 47 -4.82 14.16 3.90
CA ALA A 47 -4.29 14.84 2.72
C ALA A 47 -3.19 14.02 2.03
N ALA A 48 -2.28 13.40 2.79
CA ALA A 48 -1.24 12.53 2.26
C ALA A 48 -1.82 11.27 1.59
N LEU A 49 -2.83 10.65 2.20
CA LEU A 49 -3.56 9.53 1.57
C LEU A 49 -4.23 9.97 0.26
N ALA A 50 -4.89 11.13 0.26
CA ALA A 50 -5.55 11.65 -0.93
C ALA A 50 -4.56 11.97 -2.07
N GLU A 51 -3.30 12.29 -1.78
CA GLU A 51 -2.24 12.42 -2.79
C GLU A 51 -1.92 11.07 -3.43
N TRP A 52 -1.77 10.00 -2.62
CA TRP A 52 -1.46 8.67 -3.13
C TRP A 52 -2.60 8.10 -3.97
N LEU A 53 -3.86 8.33 -3.56
CA LEU A 53 -5.05 7.88 -4.29
C LEU A 53 -5.30 8.63 -5.60
N ARG A 54 -4.76 9.85 -5.74
CA ARG A 54 -4.88 10.67 -6.96
C ARG A 54 -3.82 10.35 -8.02
N CYS A 55 -2.79 9.59 -7.66
CA CYS A 55 -1.75 9.16 -8.59
C CYS A 55 -2.23 7.91 -9.34
N PRO A 56 -2.26 7.92 -10.70
CA PRO A 56 -2.68 6.76 -11.49
C PRO A 56 -1.76 5.53 -11.30
#